data_AF-A0A8H4UU74-F1
#
_entry.id   AF-A0A8H4UU74-F1
#
_cell.length_a   1.000
_cell.length_b   1.000
_cell.length_c   1.000
_cell.angle_alpha   90.00
_cell.angle_beta   90.00
_cell.angle_gamma   90.00
#
_symmetry.space_group_name_H-M   'P 1'
#
loop_
_entity.id
_entity.type
_entity.pdbx_description
1 polymer ?
#
loop_
_entity_poly.entity_id
_entity_poly.type
_entity_poly.pdbx_seq_one_letter_code
_entity_poly.pdbx_strand_id
1 'polypeptide(L)'
;MAHVPDITATTTKERLNYLFHHLFLPAKLPGEDDSSSTNEAFLVDFVLHCLKRFLVEVESENERSITTCISMMETLRNSTDTYGYLREDGVGEVLRQLSPEGCVALHIAAQNAAVLIRKVDASVYFETFELSPTNASVFARGRLVRQFPDAATAILFKDFEDEAFQSVLARTVAKMSHQTVQEMKKKVKKAKQQHDEDRDTVEPRIVTELLTSILRGMGKSIDVSGICKNTREEVMWNNSKLPWRRSPVWLLVRVSLQLTMSRPTSTPESLYKPFMVFMFAQALGIANQQPTPSDVLHTMVTKVSGRLCKLESSPDGKWLEFIRQTVSGTSDILAKRWHRICERSEQPLDLDALSSFEMKDSVYFSLPKTGEFLSSIPLRKIESRSSTFSPASYPSPLGADRLPLMRSNGSADYLPFHVAMVES
;
A
#
# COMPACT_ATOMS: atom_id res chain seq x y z
N MET A 1 0.23 -33.23 -16.11
CA MET A 1 -0.02 -32.22 -15.07
C MET A 1 1.27 -32.01 -14.29
N ALA A 2 1.98 -30.91 -14.55
CA ALA A 2 3.17 -30.58 -13.77
C ALA A 2 2.72 -30.16 -12.35
N HIS A 3 3.31 -30.79 -11.33
CA HIS A 3 3.06 -30.46 -9.93
C HIS A 3 3.45 -28.99 -9.72
N VAL A 4 2.48 -28.10 -9.55
CA VAL A 4 2.78 -26.71 -9.16
C VAL A 4 3.41 -26.78 -7.77
N PRO A 5 4.66 -26.33 -7.58
CA PRO A 5 5.29 -26.36 -6.26
C PRO A 5 4.45 -25.54 -5.29
N ASP A 6 4.21 -26.10 -4.11
CA ASP A 6 3.37 -25.49 -3.10
C ASP A 6 4.10 -24.30 -2.46
N ILE A 7 3.69 -23.09 -2.83
CA ILE A 7 4.32 -21.86 -2.34
C ILE A 7 4.12 -21.69 -0.82
N THR A 8 3.17 -22.42 -0.21
CA THR A 8 2.91 -22.41 1.24
C THR A 8 4.15 -22.82 2.03
N ALA A 9 4.89 -23.85 1.58
CA ALA A 9 6.05 -24.40 2.27
C ALA A 9 7.28 -23.46 2.25
N THR A 10 7.31 -22.50 1.33
CA THR A 10 8.43 -21.56 1.14
C THR A 10 8.10 -20.13 1.59
N THR A 11 6.89 -19.90 2.10
CA THR A 11 6.46 -18.58 2.56
C THR A 11 6.90 -18.37 4.01
N THR A 12 7.94 -17.56 4.22
CA THR A 12 8.35 -17.14 5.57
C THR A 12 7.39 -16.11 6.16
N LYS A 13 7.51 -15.83 7.46
CA LYS A 13 6.69 -14.82 8.15
C LYS A 13 6.90 -13.43 7.55
N GLU A 14 8.13 -13.09 7.15
CA GLU A 14 8.49 -11.80 6.54
C GLU A 14 7.81 -11.65 5.17
N ARG A 15 7.83 -12.71 4.37
CA ARG A 15 7.15 -12.76 3.06
C ARG A 15 5.64 -12.65 3.20
N LEU A 16 5.05 -13.32 4.19
CA LEU A 16 3.62 -13.19 4.49
C LEU A 16 3.27 -11.76 4.92
N ASN A 17 4.09 -11.13 5.76
CA ASN A 17 3.92 -9.73 6.15
C ASN A 17 4.00 -8.78 4.95
N TYR A 18 4.95 -9.01 4.04
CA TYR A 18 5.04 -8.25 2.79
C TYR A 18 3.76 -8.36 1.96
N LEU A 19 3.24 -9.58 1.75
CA LEU A 19 1.95 -9.77 1.08
C LEU A 19 0.81 -9.07 1.84
N PHE A 20 0.78 -9.15 3.17
CA PHE A 20 -0.22 -8.48 3.99
C PHE A 20 -0.21 -6.95 3.79
N HIS A 21 0.96 -6.30 3.88
CA HIS A 21 1.06 -4.86 3.70
C HIS A 21 0.65 -4.43 2.27
N HIS A 22 1.13 -5.14 1.24
CA HIS A 22 0.97 -4.70 -0.15
C HIS A 22 -0.38 -5.11 -0.77
N LEU A 23 -0.93 -6.29 -0.46
CA LEU A 23 -2.25 -6.73 -0.95
C LEU A 23 -3.37 -6.19 -0.04
N PHE A 24 -3.25 -6.41 1.27
CA PHE A 24 -4.32 -6.13 2.23
C PHE A 24 -4.34 -4.69 2.72
N LEU A 25 -3.23 -3.95 2.63
CA LEU A 25 -3.14 -2.54 3.00
C LEU A 25 -3.87 -2.26 4.34
N PRO A 26 -3.39 -2.87 5.44
CA PRO A 26 -3.99 -2.74 6.76
C PRO A 26 -3.94 -1.31 7.30
N ALA A 27 -4.63 -1.03 8.40
CA ALA A 27 -4.60 0.28 9.05
C ALA A 27 -3.21 0.63 9.61
N LYS A 28 -2.48 -0.36 10.12
CA LYS A 28 -1.10 -0.21 10.57
C LYS A 28 -0.16 -0.72 9.49
N LEU A 29 0.53 0.20 8.83
CA LEU A 29 1.54 -0.06 7.81
C LEU A 29 2.96 0.10 8.39
N PRO A 30 3.99 -0.43 7.73
CA PRO A 30 5.38 -0.15 8.10
C PRO A 30 5.66 1.35 8.04
N GLY A 31 6.57 1.83 8.88
CA GLY A 31 7.04 3.23 8.87
C GLY A 31 8.33 3.45 8.08
N GLU A 32 8.85 2.40 7.47
CA GLU A 32 10.11 2.38 6.73
C GLU A 32 9.95 1.53 5.47
N ASP A 33 10.79 1.83 4.48
CA ASP A 33 10.83 1.08 3.24
C ASP A 33 11.07 -0.42 3.47
N ASP A 34 10.14 -1.24 2.96
CA ASP A 34 10.24 -2.71 2.95
C ASP A 34 10.48 -3.27 1.54
N SER A 35 10.81 -2.38 0.59
CA SER A 35 11.14 -2.76 -0.78
C SER A 35 12.42 -3.60 -0.81
N SER A 36 12.35 -4.73 -1.50
CA SER A 36 13.52 -5.53 -1.84
C SER A 36 13.21 -6.35 -3.09
N SER A 37 14.24 -6.56 -3.93
CA SER A 37 14.11 -7.38 -5.13
C SER A 37 13.62 -8.80 -4.82
N THR A 38 14.03 -9.37 -3.69
CA THR A 38 13.55 -10.68 -3.22
C THR A 38 12.07 -10.68 -2.86
N ASN A 39 11.56 -9.62 -2.21
CA ASN A 39 10.14 -9.51 -1.86
C ASN A 39 9.27 -9.25 -3.10
N GLU A 40 9.75 -8.42 -4.02
CA GLU A 40 9.06 -8.15 -5.29
C GLU A 40 9.03 -9.39 -6.20
N ALA A 41 10.14 -10.10 -6.31
CA ALA A 41 10.20 -11.39 -6.99
C ALA A 41 9.22 -12.40 -6.38
N PHE A 42 9.20 -12.50 -5.04
CA PHE A 42 8.26 -13.37 -4.34
C PHE A 42 6.80 -12.98 -4.59
N LEU A 43 6.48 -11.68 -4.67
CA LEU A 43 5.14 -11.21 -5.03
C LEU A 43 4.73 -11.66 -6.44
N VAL A 44 5.64 -11.55 -7.42
CA VAL A 44 5.40 -12.03 -8.80
C VAL A 44 5.24 -13.55 -8.81
N ASP A 45 6.10 -14.29 -8.12
CA ASP A 45 6.03 -15.75 -8.01
C ASP A 45 4.73 -16.21 -7.33
N PHE A 46 4.27 -15.48 -6.30
CA PHE A 46 2.98 -15.72 -5.64
C PHE A 46 1.80 -15.49 -6.58
N VAL A 47 1.80 -14.41 -7.36
CA VAL A 47 0.76 -14.16 -8.36
C VAL A 47 0.77 -15.23 -9.45
N LEU A 48 1.95 -15.61 -9.94
CA LEU A 48 2.12 -16.68 -10.92
C LEU A 48 1.58 -18.02 -10.41
N HIS A 49 1.90 -18.39 -9.17
CA HIS A 49 1.36 -19.57 -8.52
C HIS A 49 -0.18 -19.50 -8.43
N CYS A 50 -0.73 -18.36 -8.02
CA CYS A 50 -2.17 -18.16 -7.95
C CYS A 50 -2.84 -18.26 -9.34
N LEU A 51 -2.24 -17.71 -10.40
CA LEU A 51 -2.77 -17.81 -11.76
C LEU A 51 -2.77 -19.26 -12.25
N LYS A 52 -1.68 -20.00 -12.03
CA LYS A 52 -1.58 -21.43 -12.39
C LYS A 52 -2.64 -22.27 -11.67
N ARG A 53 -2.89 -22.01 -10.38
CA ARG A 53 -3.97 -22.66 -9.65
C ARG A 53 -5.34 -22.22 -10.15
N PHE A 54 -5.55 -20.94 -10.37
CA PHE A 54 -6.83 -20.40 -10.83
C PHE A 54 -7.22 -20.97 -12.21
N LEU A 55 -6.24 -21.18 -13.11
CA LEU A 55 -6.47 -21.83 -14.40
C LEU A 55 -7.12 -23.22 -14.27
N VAL A 56 -6.71 -24.00 -13.27
CA VAL A 56 -7.24 -25.36 -13.03
C VAL A 56 -8.67 -25.33 -12.46
N GLU A 57 -9.06 -24.21 -11.84
CA GLU A 57 -10.32 -24.05 -11.12
C GLU A 57 -11.41 -23.33 -11.93
N VAL A 58 -11.09 -22.87 -13.16
CA VAL A 58 -11.97 -22.12 -14.06
C VAL A 58 -12.34 -22.97 -15.27
N GLU A 59 -13.54 -22.77 -15.82
CA GLU A 59 -14.04 -23.46 -17.02
C GLU A 59 -13.36 -22.99 -18.32
N SER A 60 -13.40 -23.85 -19.34
CA SER A 60 -12.50 -23.82 -20.52
C SER A 60 -12.54 -22.55 -21.37
N GLU A 61 -13.66 -21.83 -21.40
CA GLU A 61 -13.85 -20.67 -22.30
C GLU A 61 -12.89 -19.50 -21.99
N ASN A 62 -12.33 -19.44 -20.78
CA ASN A 62 -11.49 -18.34 -20.34
C ASN A 62 -10.01 -18.73 -20.10
N GLU A 63 -9.61 -19.95 -20.44
CA GLU A 63 -8.24 -20.46 -20.24
C GLU A 63 -7.19 -19.62 -20.95
N ARG A 64 -7.53 -19.05 -22.12
CA ARG A 64 -6.59 -18.28 -22.96
C ARG A 64 -6.09 -16.99 -22.29
N SER A 65 -7.00 -16.21 -21.70
CA SER A 65 -6.65 -14.95 -21.03
C SER A 65 -5.80 -15.21 -19.78
N ILE A 66 -6.10 -16.28 -19.04
CA ILE A 66 -5.30 -16.69 -17.88
C ILE A 66 -3.91 -17.19 -18.32
N THR A 67 -3.83 -17.99 -19.39
CA THR A 67 -2.57 -18.50 -19.94
C THR A 67 -1.68 -17.35 -20.42
N THR A 68 -2.25 -16.34 -21.06
CA THR A 68 -1.54 -15.11 -21.45
C THR A 68 -1.00 -14.38 -20.21
N CYS A 69 -1.78 -14.28 -19.14
CA CYS A 69 -1.33 -13.69 -17.89
C CYS A 69 -0.20 -14.50 -17.22
N ILE A 70 -0.25 -15.83 -17.28
CA ILE A 70 0.81 -16.72 -16.78
C ILE A 70 2.12 -16.44 -17.54
N SER A 71 2.07 -16.46 -18.87
CA SER A 71 3.23 -16.16 -19.73
C SER A 71 3.78 -14.75 -19.48
N MET A 72 2.92 -13.75 -19.30
CA MET A 72 3.31 -12.38 -18.95
C MET A 72 4.02 -12.29 -17.59
N MET A 73 3.56 -13.05 -16.58
CA MET A 73 4.22 -13.07 -15.26
C MET A 73 5.55 -13.83 -15.29
N GLU A 74 5.64 -14.91 -16.08
CA GLU A 74 6.90 -15.64 -16.29
C GLU A 74 7.95 -14.77 -17.00
N THR A 75 7.55 -14.03 -18.03
CA THR A 75 8.45 -13.10 -18.73
C THR A 75 8.87 -11.92 -17.85
N LEU A 76 7.96 -11.35 -17.04
CA LEU A 76 8.32 -10.34 -16.03
C LEU A 76 9.35 -10.89 -15.04
N ARG A 77 9.18 -12.14 -14.59
CA ARG A 77 10.09 -12.80 -13.64
C ARG A 77 11.47 -13.12 -14.24
N ASN A 78 11.51 -13.58 -15.49
CA ASN A 78 12.72 -14.06 -16.15
C ASN A 78 13.54 -12.95 -16.81
N SER A 79 12.92 -11.80 -17.10
CA SER A 79 13.60 -10.65 -17.71
C SER A 79 14.36 -9.78 -16.69
N THR A 80 14.24 -10.06 -15.40
CA THR A 80 14.88 -9.28 -14.32
C THR A 80 16.08 -10.00 -13.71
N ASP A 81 17.04 -9.24 -13.21
CA ASP A 81 18.20 -9.74 -12.46
C ASP A 81 17.86 -9.93 -10.97
N THR A 82 18.86 -10.29 -10.17
CA THR A 82 18.69 -10.49 -8.71
C THR A 82 18.39 -9.20 -7.94
N TYR A 83 18.59 -8.03 -8.56
CA TYR A 83 18.32 -6.71 -7.99
C TYR A 83 17.00 -6.11 -8.48
N GLY A 84 16.27 -6.81 -9.34
CA GLY A 84 14.98 -6.38 -9.87
C GLY A 84 15.07 -5.48 -11.11
N TYR A 85 16.26 -5.36 -11.71
CA TYR A 85 16.47 -4.58 -12.93
C TYR A 85 16.37 -5.45 -14.18
N LEU A 86 15.95 -4.85 -15.29
CA LEU A 86 15.85 -5.57 -16.57
C LEU A 86 17.20 -5.94 -17.14
N ARG A 87 17.37 -7.21 -17.50
CA ARG A 87 18.54 -7.70 -18.23
C ARG A 87 18.35 -7.50 -19.73
N GLU A 88 19.37 -6.97 -20.41
CA GLU A 88 19.31 -6.74 -21.85
C GLU A 88 19.05 -8.03 -22.65
N ASP A 89 19.74 -9.11 -22.32
CA ASP A 89 19.56 -10.42 -22.96
C ASP A 89 18.17 -11.01 -22.68
N GLY A 90 17.70 -10.89 -21.44
CA GLY A 90 16.36 -11.31 -21.01
C GLY A 90 15.25 -10.55 -21.74
N VAL A 91 15.37 -9.23 -21.86
CA VAL A 91 14.41 -8.43 -22.64
C VAL A 91 14.47 -8.78 -24.11
N GLY A 92 15.67 -8.92 -24.69
CA GLY A 92 15.83 -9.32 -26.09
C GLY A 92 15.14 -10.65 -26.41
N GLU A 93 15.26 -11.64 -25.52
CA GLU A 93 14.58 -12.93 -25.70
C GLU A 93 13.06 -12.80 -25.63
N VAL A 94 12.56 -12.03 -24.66
CA VAL A 94 11.13 -11.78 -24.51
C VAL A 94 10.54 -11.05 -25.72
N LEU A 95 11.27 -10.11 -26.32
CA LEU A 95 10.84 -9.40 -27.53
C LEU A 95 10.79 -10.33 -28.75
N ARG A 96 11.80 -11.20 -28.94
CA ARG A 96 11.84 -12.19 -30.03
C ARG A 96 10.73 -13.23 -29.91
N GLN A 97 10.39 -13.63 -28.69
CA GLN A 97 9.37 -14.64 -28.41
C GLN A 97 7.95 -14.07 -28.29
N LEU A 98 7.72 -12.80 -28.66
CA LEU A 98 6.40 -12.17 -28.56
C LEU A 98 5.40 -12.86 -29.51
N SER A 99 4.54 -13.71 -28.93
CA SER A 99 3.55 -14.48 -29.69
C SER A 99 2.43 -13.57 -30.26
N PRO A 100 1.67 -14.04 -31.28
CA PRO A 100 0.57 -13.28 -31.90
C PRO A 100 -0.48 -12.74 -30.92
N GLU A 101 -0.70 -13.43 -29.81
CA GLU A 101 -1.61 -13.03 -28.72
C GLU A 101 -0.84 -12.73 -27.41
N GLY A 102 0.48 -12.57 -27.52
CA GLY A 102 1.39 -12.41 -26.39
C GLY A 102 1.29 -11.04 -25.75
N CYS A 103 1.51 -11.01 -24.43
CA CYS A 103 1.54 -9.80 -23.63
C CYS A 103 2.76 -9.85 -22.71
N VAL A 104 3.55 -8.77 -22.70
CA VAL A 104 4.77 -8.66 -21.91
C VAL A 104 4.68 -7.41 -21.05
N ALA A 105 4.97 -7.54 -19.76
CA ALA A 105 5.07 -6.41 -18.84
C ALA A 105 6.53 -6.21 -18.43
N LEU A 106 7.03 -4.98 -18.57
CA LEU A 106 8.39 -4.59 -18.19
C LEU A 106 8.34 -3.57 -17.06
N HIS A 107 9.10 -3.83 -15.98
CA HIS A 107 9.30 -2.88 -14.89
C HIS A 107 10.55 -2.03 -15.14
N ILE A 108 10.37 -0.74 -15.37
CA ILE A 108 11.48 0.21 -15.54
C ILE A 108 11.74 0.89 -14.18
N ALA A 109 12.35 0.13 -13.27
CA ALA A 109 12.44 0.47 -11.85
C ALA A 109 13.00 1.87 -11.58
N ALA A 110 14.16 2.22 -12.15
CA ALA A 110 14.79 3.53 -11.92
C ALA A 110 13.99 4.72 -12.49
N GLN A 111 13.00 4.49 -13.37
CA GLN A 111 12.16 5.54 -13.97
C GLN A 111 10.72 5.53 -13.45
N ASN A 112 10.40 4.79 -12.38
CA ASN A 112 9.04 4.78 -11.81
C ASN A 112 7.93 4.50 -12.86
N ALA A 113 8.21 3.63 -13.82
CA ALA A 113 7.33 3.41 -14.96
C ALA A 113 7.32 1.95 -15.39
N ALA A 114 6.31 1.63 -16.19
CA ALA A 114 6.19 0.34 -16.83
C ALA A 114 5.87 0.47 -18.32
N VAL A 115 6.21 -0.59 -19.05
CA VAL A 115 5.85 -0.77 -20.45
C VAL A 115 5.12 -2.09 -20.60
N LEU A 116 3.90 -2.04 -21.12
CA LEU A 116 3.14 -3.21 -21.53
C LEU A 116 3.22 -3.33 -23.05
N ILE A 117 3.76 -4.44 -23.53
CA ILE A 117 3.97 -4.73 -24.95
C ILE A 117 3.01 -5.82 -25.36
N ARG A 118 2.22 -5.58 -26.41
CA ARG A 118 1.25 -6.56 -26.94
C ARG A 118 1.28 -6.57 -28.44
N LYS A 119 1.24 -7.77 -29.03
CA LYS A 119 0.94 -7.91 -30.46
C LYS A 119 -0.57 -7.85 -30.71
N VAL A 120 -0.99 -6.99 -31.62
CA VAL A 120 -2.38 -6.81 -32.05
C VAL A 120 -2.38 -6.75 -33.57
N ASP A 121 -2.99 -7.77 -34.20
CA ASP A 121 -3.01 -7.94 -35.65
C ASP A 121 -1.60 -7.86 -36.27
N ALA A 122 -1.38 -6.88 -37.16
CA ALA A 122 -0.11 -6.61 -37.83
C ALA A 122 0.75 -5.55 -37.13
N SER A 123 0.46 -5.23 -35.86
CA SER A 123 1.16 -4.20 -35.09
C SER A 123 1.56 -4.70 -33.69
N VAL A 124 2.54 -4.03 -33.11
CA VAL A 124 2.94 -4.17 -31.71
C VAL A 124 2.63 -2.88 -30.99
N TYR A 125 1.83 -2.97 -29.94
CA TYR A 125 1.42 -1.85 -29.11
C TYR A 125 2.36 -1.76 -27.90
N PHE A 126 2.88 -0.56 -27.69
CA PHE A 126 3.66 -0.16 -26.54
C PHE A 126 2.83 0.77 -25.69
N GLU A 127 2.47 0.32 -24.51
CA GLU A 127 1.64 1.05 -23.57
C GLU A 127 2.48 1.42 -22.34
N THR A 128 2.74 2.71 -22.16
CA THR A 128 3.58 3.21 -21.06
C THR A 128 2.73 3.81 -19.95
N PHE A 129 3.11 3.61 -18.70
CA PHE A 129 2.45 4.26 -17.57
C PHE A 129 3.32 4.39 -16.31
N GLU A 130 3.03 5.40 -15.51
CA GLU A 130 3.64 5.63 -14.19
C GLU A 130 3.22 4.56 -13.16
N LEU A 131 4.13 4.15 -12.26
CA LEU A 131 3.82 3.19 -11.21
C LEU A 131 3.46 3.84 -9.86
N SER A 132 4.30 4.72 -9.34
CA SER A 132 4.10 5.34 -8.02
C SER A 132 3.85 6.84 -8.15
N PRO A 133 2.72 7.36 -7.63
CA PRO A 133 2.43 8.78 -7.68
C PRO A 133 3.30 9.56 -6.67
N THR A 134 3.44 10.86 -6.91
CA THR A 134 4.18 11.74 -6.00
C THR A 134 3.54 11.86 -4.62
N ASN A 135 4.33 12.22 -3.61
CA ASN A 135 3.85 12.49 -2.24
C ASN A 135 2.68 13.48 -2.22
N ALA A 136 2.79 14.57 -2.97
CA ALA A 136 1.73 15.57 -3.06
C ALA A 136 0.41 14.98 -3.59
N SER A 137 0.50 14.08 -4.57
CA SER A 137 -0.66 13.37 -5.14
C SER A 137 -1.27 12.37 -4.15
N VAL A 138 -0.45 11.72 -3.32
CA VAL A 138 -0.94 10.79 -2.27
C VAL A 138 -1.65 11.55 -1.16
N PHE A 139 -1.12 12.69 -0.71
CA PHE A 139 -1.72 13.52 0.34
C PHE A 139 -2.86 14.42 -0.15
N ALA A 140 -3.20 14.36 -1.45
CA ALA A 140 -4.31 15.11 -2.00
C ALA A 140 -5.65 14.66 -1.38
N ARG A 141 -6.62 15.58 -1.33
CA ARG A 141 -7.95 15.27 -0.78
C ARG A 141 -8.70 14.30 -1.70
N GLY A 142 -9.24 13.23 -1.12
CA GLY A 142 -10.09 12.26 -1.82
C GLY A 142 -9.31 11.04 -2.31
N ARG A 143 -9.94 10.26 -3.20
CA ARG A 143 -9.29 9.07 -3.79
C ARG A 143 -8.51 9.48 -5.02
N LEU A 144 -7.26 9.02 -5.11
CA LEU A 144 -6.44 9.20 -6.30
C LEU A 144 -6.99 8.33 -7.44
N VAL A 145 -7.47 8.98 -8.49
CA VAL A 145 -8.01 8.36 -9.71
C VAL A 145 -6.92 8.43 -10.78
N ARG A 146 -6.50 7.28 -11.31
CA ARG A 146 -5.46 7.19 -12.35
C ARG A 146 -5.96 6.39 -13.54
N GLN A 147 -5.59 6.81 -14.73
CA GLN A 147 -5.93 6.14 -15.99
C GLN A 147 -4.72 5.33 -16.45
N PHE A 148 -4.97 4.18 -17.06
CA PHE A 148 -3.91 3.31 -17.57
C PHE A 148 -4.30 2.73 -18.94
N PRO A 149 -3.38 2.70 -19.91
CA PRO A 149 -2.04 3.31 -19.86
C PRO A 149 -2.09 4.84 -19.96
N ASP A 150 -0.95 5.50 -19.73
CA ASP A 150 -0.81 6.96 -19.90
C ASP A 150 -0.67 7.32 -21.39
N ALA A 151 0.07 6.51 -22.14
CA ALA A 151 0.26 6.67 -23.57
C ALA A 151 0.38 5.30 -24.26
N ALA A 152 -0.02 5.25 -25.54
CA ALA A 152 0.08 4.05 -26.36
C ALA A 152 0.61 4.37 -27.76
N THR A 153 1.53 3.53 -28.25
CA THR A 153 2.14 3.65 -29.58
C THR A 153 2.06 2.32 -30.31
N ALA A 154 1.61 2.33 -31.57
CA ALA A 154 1.65 1.18 -32.47
C ALA A 154 2.86 1.26 -33.40
N ILE A 155 3.62 0.17 -33.50
CA ILE A 155 4.66 -0.05 -34.51
C ILE A 155 4.22 -1.23 -35.37
N LEU A 156 4.44 -1.19 -36.69
CA LEU A 156 4.10 -2.32 -37.54
C LEU A 156 4.98 -3.52 -37.18
N PHE A 157 4.41 -4.73 -37.20
CA PHE A 157 5.14 -5.94 -36.80
C PHE A 157 6.40 -6.15 -37.65
N LYS A 158 6.35 -5.79 -38.95
CA LYS A 158 7.50 -5.84 -39.87
C LYS A 158 8.69 -4.96 -39.43
N ASP A 159 8.41 -3.84 -38.77
CA ASP A 159 9.44 -2.90 -38.30
C ASP A 159 9.90 -3.32 -36.90
N PHE A 160 9.03 -3.95 -36.13
CA PHE A 160 9.35 -4.54 -34.83
C PHE A 160 10.20 -5.81 -34.93
N GLU A 161 10.05 -6.62 -35.98
CA GLU A 161 10.82 -7.86 -36.17
C GLU A 161 12.27 -7.62 -36.64
N ASP A 162 12.62 -6.37 -36.96
CA ASP A 162 14.00 -5.99 -37.27
C ASP A 162 14.92 -6.24 -36.05
N GLU A 163 15.94 -7.06 -36.24
CA GLU A 163 16.83 -7.49 -35.15
C GLU A 163 17.60 -6.31 -34.54
N ALA A 164 17.98 -5.33 -35.35
CA ALA A 164 18.69 -4.16 -34.87
C ALA A 164 17.77 -3.27 -34.01
N PHE A 165 16.51 -3.10 -34.41
CA PHE A 165 15.49 -2.42 -33.62
C PHE A 165 15.29 -3.10 -32.27
N GLN A 166 15.06 -4.42 -32.24
CA GLN A 166 14.86 -5.16 -30.99
C GLN A 166 16.08 -5.08 -30.07
N SER A 167 17.29 -5.19 -30.63
CA SER A 167 18.54 -5.06 -29.87
C SER A 167 18.67 -3.67 -29.24
N VAL A 168 18.45 -2.60 -30.02
CA VAL A 168 18.50 -1.22 -29.51
C VAL A 168 17.43 -0.98 -28.45
N LEU A 169 16.21 -1.48 -28.67
CA LEU A 169 15.11 -1.35 -27.71
C LEU A 169 15.44 -2.07 -26.39
N ALA A 170 15.89 -3.33 -26.46
CA ALA A 170 16.26 -4.12 -25.29
C ALA A 170 17.35 -3.43 -24.46
N ARG A 171 18.42 -2.97 -25.12
CA ARG A 171 19.49 -2.20 -24.47
C ARG A 171 18.97 -0.90 -23.85
N THR A 172 18.09 -0.19 -24.55
CA THR A 172 17.54 1.08 -24.07
C THR A 172 16.70 0.89 -22.82
N VAL A 173 15.75 -0.05 -22.81
CA VAL A 173 14.90 -0.28 -21.64
C VAL A 173 15.66 -0.91 -20.47
N ALA A 174 16.65 -1.77 -20.74
CA ALA A 174 17.55 -2.29 -19.71
C ALA A 174 18.35 -1.15 -19.06
N LYS A 175 18.92 -0.25 -19.86
CA LYS A 175 19.63 0.94 -19.37
C LYS A 175 18.72 1.87 -18.56
N MET A 176 17.50 2.14 -19.05
CA MET A 176 16.51 2.94 -18.32
C MET A 176 16.11 2.28 -16.99
N SER A 177 16.03 0.95 -16.94
CA SER A 177 15.71 0.22 -15.71
C SER A 177 16.78 0.42 -14.62
N HIS A 178 18.06 0.50 -15.01
CA HIS A 178 19.20 0.65 -14.09
C HIS A 178 19.57 2.09 -13.74
N GLN A 179 19.51 3.01 -14.70
CA GLN A 179 20.14 4.33 -14.55
C GLN A 179 19.16 5.40 -14.13
N THR A 180 19.31 5.94 -12.92
CA THR A 180 18.53 7.10 -12.50
C THR A 180 18.95 8.37 -13.25
N VAL A 181 17.97 9.18 -13.65
CA VAL A 181 18.19 10.51 -14.23
C VAL A 181 17.95 11.56 -13.14
N GLN A 182 18.98 12.33 -12.77
CA GLN A 182 18.89 13.25 -11.63
C GLN A 182 17.88 14.38 -11.87
N GLU A 183 17.71 14.80 -13.12
CA GLU A 183 16.72 15.80 -13.53
C GLU A 183 15.28 15.35 -13.32
N MET A 184 15.04 14.04 -13.18
CA MET A 184 13.72 13.47 -12.90
C MET A 184 13.45 13.31 -11.40
N LYS A 185 14.42 13.63 -10.54
CA LYS A 185 14.22 13.69 -9.10
C LYS A 185 13.79 15.10 -8.70
N LYS A 186 12.79 15.19 -7.82
CA LYS A 186 12.46 16.46 -7.18
C LYS A 186 13.64 16.96 -6.37
N LYS A 187 13.84 18.27 -6.36
CA LYS A 187 14.87 18.92 -5.55
C LYS A 187 14.24 19.67 -4.38
N VAL A 188 14.90 19.62 -3.25
CA VAL A 188 14.53 20.37 -2.04
C VAL A 188 15.69 21.22 -1.57
N LYS A 189 15.36 22.36 -0.97
CA LYS A 189 16.34 23.25 -0.37
C LYS A 189 16.66 22.79 1.05
N LYS A 190 17.85 22.26 1.28
CA LYS A 190 18.39 21.90 2.60
C LYS A 190 19.66 22.70 2.86
N ALA A 191 19.81 23.28 4.04
CA ALA A 191 20.98 24.11 4.40
C ALA A 191 21.36 25.16 3.32
N LYS A 192 20.34 25.81 2.71
CA LYS A 192 20.45 26.78 1.60
C LYS A 192 20.91 26.21 0.24
N GLN A 193 21.23 24.92 0.13
CA GLN A 193 21.60 24.26 -1.11
C GLN A 193 20.45 23.38 -1.63
N GLN A 194 20.44 23.11 -2.95
CA GLN A 194 19.47 22.21 -3.55
C GLN A 194 20.01 20.79 -3.50
N HIS A 195 19.23 19.87 -2.95
CA HIS A 195 19.54 18.45 -2.86
C HIS A 195 18.41 17.64 -3.47
N ASP A 196 18.72 16.47 -4.01
CA ASP A 196 17.70 15.55 -4.49
C ASP A 196 16.85 15.08 -3.30
N GLU A 197 15.53 15.04 -3.51
CA GLU A 197 14.57 14.57 -2.53
C GLU A 197 14.29 13.10 -2.77
N ASP A 198 15.19 12.25 -2.27
CA ASP A 198 15.11 10.79 -2.41
C ASP A 198 13.87 10.19 -1.73
N ARG A 199 13.10 10.94 -0.92
CA ARG A 199 11.86 10.46 -0.31
C ARG A 199 10.62 10.70 -1.18
N ASP A 200 10.71 11.42 -2.28
CA ASP A 200 9.63 11.51 -3.27
C ASP A 200 9.87 10.55 -4.45
N THR A 201 8.88 10.38 -5.32
CA THR A 201 8.99 9.51 -6.50
C THR A 201 9.76 10.19 -7.64
N VAL A 202 10.40 9.37 -8.47
CA VAL A 202 11.04 9.79 -9.72
C VAL A 202 9.94 10.12 -10.75
N GLU A 203 10.09 11.21 -11.48
CA GLU A 203 9.19 11.55 -12.59
C GLU A 203 9.32 10.52 -13.73
N PRO A 204 8.20 9.97 -14.24
CA PRO A 204 8.22 8.85 -15.18
C PRO A 204 8.59 9.22 -16.62
N ARG A 205 8.94 10.49 -16.87
CA ARG A 205 9.02 11.12 -18.19
C ARG A 205 10.06 10.49 -19.12
N ILE A 206 11.08 9.84 -18.57
CA ILE A 206 12.06 9.08 -19.37
C ILE A 206 11.39 7.93 -20.13
N VAL A 207 10.36 7.33 -19.55
CA VAL A 207 9.57 6.28 -20.20
C VAL A 207 8.33 6.88 -20.86
N THR A 208 7.51 7.63 -20.12
CA THR A 208 6.21 8.09 -20.61
C THR A 208 6.30 9.15 -21.69
N GLU A 209 7.36 9.96 -21.73
CA GLU A 209 7.59 10.98 -22.77
C GLU A 209 8.73 10.58 -23.73
N LEU A 210 9.95 10.35 -23.24
CA LEU A 210 11.12 10.15 -24.10
C LEU A 210 11.04 8.83 -24.88
N LEU A 211 10.89 7.68 -24.19
CA LEU A 211 10.76 6.39 -24.87
C LEU A 211 9.54 6.38 -25.80
N THR A 212 8.38 6.87 -25.32
CA THR A 212 7.17 7.01 -26.15
C THR A 212 7.40 7.84 -27.41
N SER A 213 8.15 8.94 -27.31
CA SER A 213 8.47 9.79 -28.46
C SER A 213 9.39 9.10 -29.45
N ILE A 214 10.39 8.34 -28.98
CA ILE A 214 11.26 7.51 -29.84
C ILE A 214 10.43 6.47 -30.59
N LEU A 215 9.57 5.73 -29.88
CA LEU A 215 8.69 4.72 -30.47
C LEU A 215 7.73 5.34 -31.48
N ARG A 216 7.20 6.54 -31.20
CA ARG A 216 6.31 7.28 -32.10
C ARG A 216 7.00 7.69 -33.40
N GLY A 217 8.30 7.97 -33.37
CA GLY A 217 9.07 8.24 -34.59
C GLY A 217 9.11 7.06 -35.57
N MET A 218 8.99 5.83 -35.05
CA MET A 218 8.95 4.58 -35.83
C MET A 218 7.53 4.07 -36.11
N GLY A 219 6.52 4.67 -35.49
CA GLY A 219 5.16 4.16 -35.47
C GLY A 219 4.14 5.28 -35.45
N LYS A 220 3.05 5.08 -34.71
CA LYS A 220 2.02 6.11 -34.52
C LYS A 220 1.43 6.03 -33.12
N SER A 221 1.08 7.19 -32.58
CA SER A 221 0.25 7.27 -31.37
C SER A 221 -1.11 6.63 -31.66
N ILE A 222 -1.61 5.84 -30.72
CA ILE A 222 -2.92 5.20 -30.81
C ILE A 222 -3.71 5.43 -29.54
N ASP A 223 -5.03 5.37 -29.66
CA ASP A 223 -5.92 5.26 -28.52
C ASP A 223 -6.21 3.78 -28.27
N VAL A 224 -6.07 3.35 -27.03
CA VAL A 224 -6.37 1.98 -26.59
C VAL A 224 -7.46 1.99 -25.54
N SER A 225 -8.21 0.90 -25.44
CA SER A 225 -9.18 0.72 -24.36
C SER A 225 -8.46 0.65 -23.02
N GLY A 226 -8.44 1.79 -22.30
CA GLY A 226 -7.79 1.93 -21.01
C GLY A 226 -8.67 1.48 -19.85
N ILE A 227 -8.11 1.55 -18.65
CA ILE A 227 -8.83 1.35 -17.39
C ILE A 227 -8.64 2.57 -16.49
N CYS A 228 -9.68 2.89 -15.74
CA CYS A 228 -9.62 3.87 -14.67
C CYS A 228 -9.56 3.15 -13.33
N LYS A 229 -8.56 3.45 -12.49
CA LYS A 229 -8.40 2.82 -11.17
C LYS A 229 -8.31 3.88 -10.09
N ASN A 230 -9.05 3.64 -9.02
CA ASN A 230 -8.79 4.26 -7.73
C ASN A 230 -7.56 3.59 -7.11
N THR A 231 -6.39 4.24 -7.20
CA THR A 231 -5.14 3.76 -6.60
C THR A 231 -5.11 4.22 -5.14
N ARG A 232 -5.27 3.25 -4.23
CA ARG A 232 -5.09 3.51 -2.80
C ARG A 232 -3.62 3.36 -2.46
N GLU A 233 -2.94 4.48 -2.44
CA GLU A 233 -1.54 4.65 -2.08
C GLU A 233 -1.45 5.29 -0.69
N GLU A 234 -0.42 4.95 0.06
CA GLU A 234 -0.11 5.53 1.38
C GLU A 234 1.41 5.75 1.42
N VAL A 235 1.84 6.82 2.10
CA VAL A 235 3.26 7.11 2.34
C VAL A 235 3.44 7.23 3.84
N MET A 236 4.11 6.24 4.43
CA MET A 236 4.29 6.16 5.87
C MET A 236 5.76 6.36 6.21
N TRP A 237 6.03 7.31 7.09
CA TRP A 237 7.39 7.63 7.51
C TRP A 237 7.46 7.66 9.03
N ASN A 238 8.37 6.88 9.59
CA ASN A 238 8.65 6.83 11.02
C ASN A 238 10.17 6.84 11.24
N ASN A 239 10.75 8.04 11.26
CA ASN A 239 12.18 8.27 11.53
C ASN A 239 13.15 7.34 10.78
N SER A 240 12.86 7.09 9.50
CA SER A 240 13.60 6.16 8.63
C SER A 240 14.29 6.91 7.47
N LYS A 241 15.20 6.23 6.76
CA LYS A 241 15.89 6.81 5.59
C LYS A 241 14.89 7.10 4.46
N LEU A 242 14.12 6.09 4.08
CA LEU A 242 13.08 6.13 3.07
C LEU A 242 11.73 5.76 3.69
N PRO A 243 10.64 6.44 3.29
CA PRO A 243 9.31 6.10 3.75
C PRO A 243 8.88 4.73 3.19
N TRP A 244 7.99 4.06 3.91
CA TRP A 244 7.24 2.96 3.33
C TRP A 244 6.30 3.49 2.24
N ARG A 245 6.29 2.80 1.12
CA ARG A 245 5.36 3.00 0.01
C ARG A 245 4.80 1.65 -0.40
N ARG A 246 3.62 1.67 -1.00
CA ARG A 246 3.09 0.47 -1.64
C ARG A 246 3.96 0.09 -2.85
N SER A 247 4.17 -1.20 -3.04
CA SER A 247 5.05 -1.75 -4.07
C SER A 247 4.64 -1.28 -5.48
N PRO A 248 5.56 -0.68 -6.26
CA PRO A 248 5.34 -0.35 -7.68
C PRO A 248 5.00 -1.59 -8.51
N VAL A 249 5.69 -2.71 -8.24
CA VAL A 249 5.45 -4.01 -8.89
C VAL A 249 4.03 -4.51 -8.62
N TRP A 250 3.47 -4.27 -7.44
CA TRP A 250 2.08 -4.63 -7.17
C TRP A 250 1.09 -3.86 -8.06
N LEU A 251 1.32 -2.57 -8.31
CA LEU A 251 0.48 -1.83 -9.26
C LEU A 251 0.67 -2.35 -10.68
N LEU A 252 1.91 -2.58 -11.11
CA LEU A 252 2.24 -3.16 -12.41
C LEU A 252 1.44 -4.45 -12.65
N VAL A 253 1.54 -5.41 -11.74
CA VAL A 253 0.81 -6.68 -11.80
C VAL A 253 -0.70 -6.43 -11.91
N ARG A 254 -1.27 -5.56 -11.07
CA ARG A 254 -2.71 -5.29 -11.08
C ARG A 254 -3.20 -4.62 -12.36
N VAL A 255 -2.42 -3.73 -12.95
CA VAL A 255 -2.78 -3.02 -14.18
C VAL A 255 -2.65 -3.98 -15.36
N SER A 256 -1.51 -4.66 -15.49
CA SER A 256 -1.24 -5.59 -16.58
C SER A 256 -2.22 -6.77 -16.61
N LEU A 257 -2.55 -7.37 -15.46
CA LEU A 257 -3.54 -8.44 -15.40
C LEU A 257 -4.94 -7.95 -15.80
N GLN A 258 -5.37 -6.77 -15.34
CA GLN A 258 -6.68 -6.27 -15.71
C GLN A 258 -6.75 -5.94 -17.21
N LEU A 259 -5.75 -5.23 -17.76
CA LEU A 259 -5.71 -4.91 -19.17
C LEU A 259 -5.69 -6.17 -20.05
N THR A 260 -4.97 -7.21 -19.61
CA THR A 260 -4.88 -8.49 -20.33
C THR A 260 -6.17 -9.31 -20.23
N MET A 261 -6.87 -9.28 -19.09
CA MET A 261 -8.13 -10.04 -18.89
C MET A 261 -9.40 -9.30 -19.34
N SER A 262 -9.35 -7.99 -19.58
CA SER A 262 -10.54 -7.20 -19.93
C SER A 262 -10.66 -6.87 -21.42
N ARG A 263 -9.59 -6.99 -22.21
CA ARG A 263 -9.59 -6.66 -23.65
C ARG A 263 -9.94 -7.82 -24.60
N PRO A 264 -9.58 -9.10 -24.32
CA PRO A 264 -9.90 -10.20 -25.22
C PRO A 264 -11.36 -10.68 -25.16
N THR A 265 -12.13 -10.30 -24.13
CA THR A 265 -13.45 -10.87 -23.88
C THR A 265 -14.55 -10.08 -24.58
N SER A 266 -15.20 -10.70 -25.56
CA SER A 266 -16.52 -10.27 -26.07
C SER A 266 -17.63 -10.42 -25.01
N THR A 267 -17.33 -11.10 -23.90
CA THR A 267 -18.20 -11.26 -22.74
C THR A 267 -17.98 -10.14 -21.71
N PRO A 268 -19.06 -9.63 -21.07
CA PRO A 268 -18.99 -8.51 -20.13
C PRO A 268 -18.33 -8.84 -18.78
N GLU A 269 -18.17 -10.12 -18.42
CA GLU A 269 -17.66 -10.53 -17.11
C GLU A 269 -16.15 -10.84 -17.15
N SER A 270 -15.33 -9.83 -16.89
CA SER A 270 -13.87 -9.99 -16.77
C SER A 270 -13.48 -10.84 -15.55
N LEU A 271 -12.71 -11.91 -15.78
CA LEU A 271 -12.15 -12.78 -14.74
C LEU A 271 -11.17 -12.10 -13.77
N TYR A 272 -10.78 -10.85 -14.03
CA TYR A 272 -9.88 -10.11 -13.16
C TYR A 272 -10.42 -10.02 -11.73
N LYS A 273 -11.71 -9.71 -11.53
CA LYS A 273 -12.26 -9.57 -10.18
C LYS A 273 -12.33 -10.92 -9.45
N PRO A 274 -12.87 -12.02 -10.04
CA PRO A 274 -12.77 -13.36 -9.47
C PRO A 274 -11.35 -13.77 -9.09
N PHE A 275 -10.38 -13.61 -10.01
CA PHE A 275 -8.98 -13.92 -9.75
C PHE A 275 -8.42 -13.12 -8.56
N MET A 276 -8.75 -11.84 -8.47
CA MET A 276 -8.30 -11.01 -7.34
C MET A 276 -8.86 -11.48 -6.00
N VAL A 277 -10.11 -11.98 -5.93
CA VAL A 277 -10.64 -12.55 -4.67
C VAL A 277 -9.94 -13.87 -4.36
N PHE A 278 -9.78 -14.74 -5.35
CA PHE A 278 -9.08 -16.02 -5.23
C PHE A 278 -7.64 -15.84 -4.73
N MET A 279 -6.87 -14.93 -5.33
CA MET A 279 -5.49 -14.64 -4.93
C MET A 279 -5.40 -14.10 -3.48
N PHE A 280 -6.36 -13.27 -3.06
CA PHE A 280 -6.42 -12.81 -1.66
C PHE A 280 -6.77 -13.97 -0.71
N ALA A 281 -7.66 -14.88 -1.11
CA ALA A 281 -7.96 -16.08 -0.35
C ALA A 281 -6.75 -17.02 -0.25
N GLN A 282 -5.92 -17.15 -1.28
CA GLN A 282 -4.68 -17.93 -1.21
C GLN A 282 -3.72 -17.38 -0.14
N ALA A 283 -3.53 -16.06 -0.09
CA ALA A 283 -2.71 -15.43 0.95
C ALA A 283 -3.29 -15.68 2.36
N LEU A 284 -4.61 -15.64 2.50
CA LEU A 284 -5.30 -15.97 3.76
C LEU A 284 -5.13 -17.44 4.15
N GLY A 285 -5.21 -18.36 3.17
CA GLY A 285 -4.97 -19.78 3.38
C GLY A 285 -3.57 -20.05 3.93
N ILE A 286 -2.55 -19.39 3.38
CA ILE A 286 -1.16 -19.45 3.91
C ILE A 286 -1.12 -18.91 5.35
N ALA A 287 -1.78 -17.78 5.61
CA ALA A 287 -1.81 -17.18 6.95
C ALA A 287 -2.46 -18.09 8.00
N ASN A 288 -3.49 -18.88 7.63
CA ASN A 288 -4.15 -19.84 8.50
C ASN A 288 -3.24 -21.00 8.94
N GLN A 289 -2.25 -21.35 8.11
CA GLN A 289 -1.30 -22.44 8.36
C GLN A 289 -0.10 -21.97 9.20
N GLN A 290 0.04 -20.67 9.45
CA GLN A 290 1.13 -20.06 10.20
C GLN A 290 0.65 -19.53 11.55
N PRO A 291 1.55 -19.28 12.53
CA PRO A 291 1.22 -18.65 13.80
C PRO A 291 0.93 -17.14 13.60
N THR A 292 -0.11 -16.82 12.83
CA THR A 292 -0.51 -15.47 12.47
C THR A 292 -1.38 -14.84 13.56
N PRO A 293 -1.14 -13.58 13.97
CA PRO A 293 -1.98 -12.85 14.93
C PRO A 293 -3.46 -12.75 14.51
N SER A 294 -4.37 -12.67 15.49
CA SER A 294 -5.81 -12.67 15.24
C SER A 294 -6.31 -11.42 14.52
N ASP A 295 -5.71 -10.26 14.78
CA ASP A 295 -6.02 -8.99 14.12
C ASP A 295 -5.63 -9.00 12.63
N VAL A 296 -4.51 -9.63 12.30
CA VAL A 296 -4.06 -9.85 10.91
C VAL A 296 -5.04 -10.77 10.19
N LEU A 297 -5.37 -11.93 10.76
CA LEU A 297 -6.33 -12.88 10.17
C LEU A 297 -7.71 -12.24 9.99
N HIS A 298 -8.20 -11.52 11.00
CA HIS A 298 -9.47 -10.79 10.92
C HIS A 298 -9.45 -9.75 9.79
N THR A 299 -8.39 -8.95 9.69
CA THR A 299 -8.24 -7.96 8.60
C THR A 299 -8.26 -8.63 7.23
N MET A 300 -7.57 -9.76 7.09
CA MET A 300 -7.51 -10.50 5.83
C MET A 300 -8.88 -11.08 5.45
N VAL A 301 -9.53 -11.80 6.36
CA VAL A 301 -10.85 -12.42 6.08
C VAL A 301 -11.92 -11.38 5.81
N THR A 302 -11.97 -10.26 6.56
CA THR A 302 -12.92 -9.17 6.28
C THR A 302 -12.72 -8.60 4.88
N LYS A 303 -11.46 -8.45 4.43
CA LYS A 303 -11.17 -7.94 3.10
C LYS A 303 -11.53 -8.94 2.00
N VAL A 304 -11.29 -10.24 2.21
CA VAL A 304 -11.69 -11.30 1.27
C VAL A 304 -13.21 -11.34 1.16
N SER A 305 -13.93 -11.47 2.28
CA SER A 305 -15.39 -11.51 2.32
C SER A 305 -16.01 -10.26 1.70
N GLY A 306 -15.50 -9.06 2.03
CA GLY A 306 -16.00 -7.81 1.46
C GLY A 306 -15.72 -7.64 -0.04
N ARG A 307 -14.70 -8.31 -0.60
CA ARG A 307 -14.51 -8.38 -2.05
C ARG A 307 -15.44 -9.40 -2.69
N LEU A 308 -15.66 -10.53 -2.03
CA LEU A 308 -16.57 -11.57 -2.49
C LEU A 308 -18.00 -11.03 -2.61
N CYS A 309 -18.49 -10.27 -1.61
CA CYS A 309 -19.81 -9.64 -1.67
C CYS A 309 -19.97 -8.59 -2.79
N LYS A 310 -18.87 -8.11 -3.39
CA LYS A 310 -18.90 -7.17 -4.53
C LYS A 310 -18.92 -7.87 -5.89
N LEU A 311 -18.82 -9.20 -5.91
CA LEU A 311 -19.08 -9.98 -7.10
C LEU A 311 -20.60 -10.19 -7.17
N GLU A 312 -21.31 -9.24 -7.78
CA GLU A 312 -22.78 -9.20 -7.85
C GLU A 312 -23.38 -10.36 -8.67
N SER A 313 -22.59 -10.92 -9.58
CA SER A 313 -22.85 -12.14 -10.34
C SER A 313 -21.51 -12.86 -10.47
N SER A 314 -21.42 -14.03 -9.85
CA SER A 314 -20.23 -14.88 -10.01
C SER A 314 -20.69 -16.22 -10.53
N PRO A 315 -20.11 -16.73 -11.62
CA PRO A 315 -20.34 -18.11 -12.01
C PRO A 315 -19.92 -19.02 -10.85
N ASP A 316 -20.75 -20.03 -10.58
CA ASP A 316 -20.38 -21.12 -9.69
C ASP A 316 -19.11 -21.79 -10.23
N GLY A 317 -18.16 -22.08 -9.34
CA GLY A 317 -16.89 -22.66 -9.73
C GLY A 317 -16.10 -23.15 -8.53
N LYS A 318 -15.18 -24.08 -8.76
CA LYS A 318 -14.36 -24.68 -7.69
C LYS A 318 -13.49 -23.65 -6.96
N TRP A 319 -13.09 -22.58 -7.65
CA TRP A 319 -12.38 -21.46 -7.04
C TRP A 319 -13.21 -20.75 -5.96
N LEU A 320 -14.54 -20.71 -6.07
CA LEU A 320 -15.44 -20.14 -5.08
C LEU A 320 -15.53 -21.03 -3.84
N GLU A 321 -15.58 -22.35 -4.03
CA GLU A 321 -15.57 -23.32 -2.93
C GLU A 321 -14.27 -23.21 -2.12
N PHE A 322 -13.12 -23.08 -2.77
CA PHE A 322 -11.85 -22.81 -2.10
C PHE A 322 -11.89 -21.53 -1.24
N ILE A 323 -12.48 -20.45 -1.76
CA ILE A 323 -12.63 -19.20 -1.00
C ILE A 323 -13.52 -19.42 0.22
N ARG A 324 -14.67 -20.09 0.06
CA ARG A 324 -15.61 -20.38 1.16
C ARG A 324 -14.93 -21.19 2.26
N GLN A 325 -14.25 -22.28 1.89
CA GLN A 325 -13.50 -23.12 2.84
C GLN A 325 -12.43 -22.33 3.59
N THR A 326 -11.69 -21.47 2.89
CA THR A 326 -10.65 -20.64 3.50
C THR A 326 -11.23 -19.61 4.48
N VAL A 327 -12.32 -18.95 4.11
CA VAL A 327 -13.02 -17.97 4.96
C VAL A 327 -13.63 -18.63 6.20
N SER A 328 -14.29 -19.77 6.03
CA SER A 328 -14.85 -20.55 7.14
C SER A 328 -13.76 -21.05 8.07
N GLY A 329 -12.68 -21.64 7.54
CA GLY A 329 -11.56 -22.11 8.34
C GLY A 329 -10.88 -20.99 9.14
N THR A 330 -10.77 -19.79 8.56
CA THR A 330 -10.26 -18.62 9.30
C THR A 330 -11.20 -18.22 10.44
N SER A 331 -12.51 -18.21 10.17
CA SER A 331 -13.52 -17.87 11.16
C SER A 331 -13.51 -18.85 12.33
N ASP A 332 -13.35 -20.14 12.07
CA ASP A 332 -13.21 -21.17 13.10
C ASP A 332 -11.94 -20.98 13.94
N ILE A 333 -10.81 -20.62 13.33
CA ILE A 333 -9.57 -20.30 14.05
C ILE A 333 -9.79 -19.12 15.00
N LEU A 334 -10.41 -18.04 14.52
CA LEU A 334 -10.68 -16.86 15.31
C LEU A 334 -11.67 -17.14 16.45
N ALA A 335 -12.75 -17.88 16.18
CA ALA A 335 -13.74 -18.28 17.18
C ALA A 335 -13.11 -19.14 18.28
N LYS A 336 -12.28 -20.13 17.93
CA LYS A 336 -11.54 -20.95 18.90
C LYS A 336 -10.59 -20.12 19.76
N ARG A 337 -9.89 -19.14 19.17
CA ARG A 337 -9.02 -18.24 19.92
C ARG A 337 -9.80 -17.35 20.87
N TRP A 338 -10.94 -16.82 20.42
CA TRP A 338 -11.83 -16.01 21.25
C TRP A 338 -12.39 -16.81 22.43
N HIS A 339 -12.87 -18.03 22.19
CA HIS A 339 -13.39 -18.89 23.25
C HIS A 339 -12.34 -19.16 24.33
N ARG A 340 -11.10 -19.46 23.95
CA ARG A 340 -9.98 -19.62 24.90
C ARG A 340 -9.67 -18.36 25.70
N ILE A 341 -9.87 -17.17 25.12
CA ILE A 341 -9.68 -15.90 25.85
C ILE A 341 -10.80 -15.74 26.88
N CYS A 342 -12.05 -16.03 26.52
CA CYS A 342 -13.18 -16.02 27.44
C CYS A 342 -12.95 -16.99 28.60
N GLU A 343 -12.65 -18.27 28.34
CA GLU A 343 -12.41 -19.28 29.37
C GLU A 343 -11.29 -18.89 30.35
N ARG A 344 -10.23 -18.22 29.88
CA ARG A 344 -9.13 -17.74 30.73
C ARG A 344 -9.50 -16.49 31.54
N SER A 345 -10.38 -15.66 31.00
CA SER A 345 -10.82 -14.40 31.62
C SER A 345 -11.96 -14.63 32.60
N GLU A 346 -12.69 -15.74 32.44
CA GLU A 346 -13.63 -16.31 33.42
C GLU A 346 -12.88 -16.94 34.61
N GLN A 347 -11.91 -16.22 35.19
CA GLN A 347 -11.51 -16.56 36.55
C GLN A 347 -12.75 -16.43 37.43
N PRO A 348 -13.07 -17.44 38.25
CA PRO A 348 -14.17 -17.31 39.19
C PRO A 348 -13.90 -16.07 40.03
N LEU A 349 -14.87 -15.15 40.08
CA LEU A 349 -14.85 -14.03 41.00
C LEU A 349 -14.57 -14.60 42.40
N ASP A 350 -13.58 -14.06 43.10
CA ASP A 350 -13.31 -14.43 44.48
C ASP A 350 -14.44 -13.88 45.35
N LEU A 351 -15.55 -14.61 45.38
CA LEU A 351 -16.72 -14.27 46.17
C LEU A 351 -16.44 -14.45 47.67
N ASP A 352 -15.40 -15.21 48.04
CA ASP A 352 -14.97 -15.33 49.43
C ASP A 352 -14.29 -14.04 49.90
N ALA A 353 -13.54 -13.34 49.04
CA ALA A 353 -13.05 -11.99 49.34
C ALA A 353 -14.20 -10.99 49.59
N LEU A 354 -15.32 -11.11 48.88
CA LEU A 354 -16.53 -10.31 49.14
C LEU A 354 -17.21 -10.68 50.47
N SER A 355 -17.05 -11.90 50.96
CA SER A 355 -17.57 -12.32 52.26
C SER A 355 -16.79 -11.70 53.43
N SER A 356 -15.50 -11.45 53.24
CA SER A 356 -14.61 -10.77 54.21
C SER A 356 -14.71 -9.24 54.16
N PHE A 357 -15.44 -8.70 53.18
CA PHE A 357 -15.59 -7.27 52.97
C PHE A 357 -16.63 -6.68 53.93
N GLU A 358 -16.18 -5.95 54.95
CA GLU A 358 -17.08 -5.16 55.80
C GLU A 358 -17.46 -3.86 55.09
N MET A 359 -18.73 -3.73 54.70
CA MET A 359 -19.25 -2.52 54.03
C MET A 359 -18.99 -1.24 54.84
N LYS A 360 -18.87 -1.34 56.17
CA LYS A 360 -18.54 -0.22 57.08
C LYS A 360 -17.19 0.43 56.76
N ASP A 361 -16.21 -0.34 56.30
CA ASP A 361 -14.85 0.14 56.00
C ASP A 361 -14.79 1.04 54.76
N SER A 362 -15.79 0.95 53.88
CA SER A 362 -15.88 1.73 52.63
C SER A 362 -16.94 2.84 52.67
N VAL A 363 -17.82 2.86 53.67
CA VAL A 363 -18.81 3.93 53.88
C VAL A 363 -18.19 5.15 54.57
N TYR A 364 -17.09 4.96 55.31
CA TYR A 364 -16.35 6.03 55.98
C TYR A 364 -15.05 6.35 55.24
N PHE A 365 -15.14 7.19 54.20
CA PHE A 365 -13.94 7.83 53.64
C PHE A 365 -13.48 8.96 54.58
N SER A 366 -12.46 8.68 55.38
CA SER A 366 -11.75 9.72 56.15
C SER A 366 -10.82 10.49 55.20
N LEU A 367 -11.11 11.77 54.98
CA LEU A 367 -10.26 12.70 54.23
C LEU A 367 -9.62 13.72 55.20
N PRO A 368 -8.68 13.30 56.05
CA PRO A 368 -8.14 14.13 57.13
C PRO A 368 -7.50 15.41 56.60
N LYS A 369 -6.80 15.34 55.46
CA LYS A 369 -6.22 16.51 54.80
C LYS A 369 -7.28 17.54 54.34
N THR A 370 -8.44 17.06 53.91
CA THR A 370 -9.56 17.94 53.54
C THR A 370 -10.19 18.57 54.78
N GLY A 371 -10.33 17.79 55.86
CA GLY A 371 -10.77 18.31 57.15
C GLY A 371 -9.84 19.37 57.73
N GLU A 372 -8.52 19.13 57.70
CA GLU A 372 -7.49 20.09 58.08
C GLU A 372 -7.54 21.34 57.20
N PHE A 373 -7.66 21.18 55.88
CA PHE A 373 -7.78 22.29 54.95
C PHE A 373 -9.01 23.15 55.27
N LEU A 374 -10.19 22.55 55.45
CA LEU A 374 -11.43 23.27 55.78
C LEU A 374 -11.32 23.97 57.14
N SER A 375 -10.73 23.31 58.14
CA SER A 375 -10.49 23.88 59.48
C SER A 375 -9.48 25.02 59.47
N SER A 376 -8.59 25.06 58.47
CA SER A 376 -7.64 26.18 58.29
C SER A 376 -8.30 27.43 57.70
N ILE A 377 -9.46 27.33 57.04
CA ILE A 377 -10.09 28.46 56.32
C ILE A 377 -10.40 29.64 57.26
N PRO A 378 -11.00 29.47 58.45
CA PRO A 378 -11.26 30.58 59.37
C PRO A 378 -9.99 31.22 59.95
N LEU A 379 -8.88 30.47 59.99
CA LEU A 379 -7.58 30.93 60.49
C LEU A 379 -6.77 31.68 59.43
N ARG A 380 -7.20 31.66 58.17
CA ARG A 380 -6.56 32.42 57.10
C ARG A 380 -6.85 33.90 57.33
N LYS A 381 -5.79 34.70 57.49
CA LYS A 381 -5.91 36.15 57.36
C LYS A 381 -6.42 36.47 55.96
N ILE A 382 -7.59 37.10 55.89
CA ILE A 382 -8.05 37.75 54.67
C ILE A 382 -7.07 38.90 54.44
N GLU A 383 -6.07 38.70 53.58
CA GLU A 383 -5.40 39.84 52.96
C GLU A 383 -6.43 40.49 52.02
N SER A 384 -7.19 41.45 52.54
CA SER A 384 -8.03 42.32 51.73
C SER A 384 -7.13 43.25 50.92
N ARG A 385 -6.44 42.72 49.92
CA ARG A 385 -6.01 43.55 48.81
C ARG A 385 -7.26 43.78 47.99
N SER A 386 -7.84 44.97 48.12
CA SER A 386 -8.77 45.51 47.15
C SER A 386 -8.04 45.54 45.79
N SER A 387 -8.15 44.46 45.03
CA SER A 387 -7.88 44.51 43.60
C SER A 387 -9.19 44.85 42.93
N THR A 388 -9.36 46.10 42.55
CA THR A 388 -10.48 46.55 41.73
C THR A 388 -10.42 45.77 40.41
N PHE A 389 -11.26 44.74 40.27
CA PHE A 389 -11.38 43.99 39.03
C PHE A 389 -12.19 44.85 38.06
N SER A 390 -11.48 45.57 37.19
CA SER A 390 -12.06 46.34 36.09
C SER A 390 -11.68 45.66 34.78
N PRO A 391 -12.47 44.68 34.30
CA PRO A 391 -12.18 44.00 33.04
C PRO A 391 -12.27 45.03 31.91
N ALA A 392 -11.18 45.17 31.14
CA ALA A 392 -11.21 45.94 29.90
C ALA A 392 -11.92 45.11 28.83
N SER A 393 -12.92 45.68 28.17
CA SER A 393 -13.75 44.98 27.16
C SER A 393 -13.01 44.60 25.87
N TYR A 394 -11.73 44.99 25.75
CA TYR A 394 -10.92 44.80 24.55
C TYR A 394 -9.45 44.49 24.95
N PRO A 395 -8.75 43.60 24.21
CA PRO A 395 -7.33 43.38 24.44
C PRO A 395 -6.55 44.67 24.21
N SER A 396 -5.73 45.07 25.19
CA SER A 396 -4.87 46.25 25.05
C SER A 396 -3.79 45.95 24.00
N PRO A 397 -3.60 46.80 22.98
CA PRO A 397 -2.59 46.57 21.96
C PRO A 397 -1.19 46.67 22.60
N LEU A 398 -0.46 45.56 22.60
CA LEU A 398 0.95 45.52 23.00
C LEU A 398 1.80 46.08 21.85
N GLY A 399 2.55 47.15 22.11
CA GLY A 399 3.51 47.70 21.14
C GLY A 399 4.68 46.75 20.94
N ALA A 400 5.11 46.54 19.70
CA ALA A 400 6.20 45.60 19.35
C ALA A 400 7.58 45.96 19.94
N ASP A 401 7.70 47.17 20.48
CA ASP A 401 8.89 47.83 20.98
C ASP A 401 8.92 47.94 22.52
N ARG A 402 7.91 47.42 23.24
CA ARG A 402 7.86 47.44 24.71
C ARG A 402 7.37 46.12 25.31
N LEU A 403 8.19 45.54 26.19
CA LEU A 403 7.78 44.40 27.02
C LEU A 403 6.70 44.84 28.02
N PRO A 404 5.63 44.05 28.24
CA PRO A 404 4.61 44.36 29.24
C PRO A 404 5.20 44.39 30.65
N LEU A 405 4.92 45.46 31.39
CA LEU A 405 5.30 45.61 32.79
C LEU A 405 4.41 44.73 33.68
N MET A 406 4.93 43.59 34.10
CA MET A 406 4.30 42.74 35.11
C MET A 406 4.35 43.40 36.49
N ARG A 407 3.21 43.80 37.04
CA ARG A 407 3.10 44.18 38.45
C ARG A 407 2.88 42.93 39.29
N SER A 408 3.96 42.30 39.77
CA SER A 408 3.85 41.18 40.73
C SER A 408 3.55 41.74 42.12
N ASN A 409 2.27 41.87 42.44
CA ASN A 409 1.85 42.18 43.81
C ASN A 409 1.73 40.92 44.69
N GLY A 410 2.04 39.71 44.20
CA GLY A 410 1.86 38.44 44.92
C GLY A 410 3.16 37.64 45.15
N SER A 411 3.05 36.55 45.93
CA SER A 411 4.13 35.59 46.21
C SER A 411 4.84 35.13 44.93
N ALA A 412 6.16 34.92 45.01
CA ALA A 412 6.99 34.42 43.91
C ALA A 412 6.50 33.07 43.33
N ASP A 413 5.72 32.32 44.09
CA ASP A 413 5.14 31.03 43.67
C ASP A 413 4.17 31.15 42.48
N TYR A 414 3.59 32.34 42.27
CA TYR A 414 2.64 32.59 41.19
C TYR A 414 3.27 33.17 39.91
N LEU A 415 4.58 33.43 39.93
CA LEU A 415 5.31 33.96 38.79
C LEU A 415 5.13 33.12 37.50
N PRO A 416 5.15 31.77 37.53
CA PRO A 416 4.97 30.95 36.33
C PRO A 416 3.60 31.18 35.65
N PHE A 417 2.54 31.36 36.44
CA PHE A 417 1.19 31.60 35.92
C PHE A 417 1.02 32.99 35.32
N HIS A 418 1.70 33.99 35.90
CA HIS A 418 1.74 35.32 35.31
C HIS A 418 2.47 35.32 33.97
N VAL A 419 3.63 34.65 33.88
CA VAL A 419 4.40 34.54 32.63
C VAL A 419 3.57 33.84 31.53
N ALA A 420 2.89 32.74 31.85
CA ALA A 420 2.05 32.00 30.90
C ALA A 420 0.93 32.87 30.28
N MET A 421 0.39 33.82 31.03
CA MET A 421 -0.69 34.72 30.58
C MET A 421 -0.23 35.76 29.54
N VAL A 422 1.09 35.96 29.35
CA VAL A 422 1.64 36.81 28.29
C VAL A 422 2.08 36.00 27.06
N GLU A 423 2.31 34.70 27.22
CA GLU A 423 2.77 33.82 26.13
C GLU A 423 1.62 33.19 25.31
N SER A 424 0.39 33.19 25.85
CA SER A 424 -0.85 32.72 25.19
C SER A 424 -1.59 33.84 24.47
#